data_AF-A0A963ITR7-F1
#
_entry.id   AF-A0A963ITR7-F1
#
_cell.length_a   1.000
_cell.length_b   1.000
_cell.length_c   1.000
_cell.angle_alpha   90.00
_cell.angle_beta   90.00
_cell.angle_gamma   90.00
#
_symmetry.space_group_name_H-M   'P 1'
#
loop_
_entity.id
_entity.type
_entity.pdbx_description
1 polymer ?
#
loop_
_entity_poly.entity_id
_entity_poly.type
_entity_poly.pdbx_seq_one_letter_code
_entity_poly.pdbx_strand_id
1 'polypeptide(L)'
;IPNIKDLRKRNVDLALVQSDLQQEAFDGSGPFEDEGPFKSLRSMFALYVEHFTVVARDDRDIETFEDLKGKRVYVGQRDSSRRDAMDVLTEAHGWSGKEITAISEFKGANLAEALCDGEFEAFVYTIGHPNPTVREATALCDAKLVQVSASIIEKLKRENPFYVGSVIPGGTYKGIPRDVKTLGVVATLVTSADMPPDVIYQLTKGYFENLALLQALSPLFLSLTKEEMVEAGLAAPIHEGALKYFSEVGLK
;
A
#
# COMPACT_ATOMS: atom_id res chain seq x y z
N ILE A 1 3.78 -10.06 3.95
CA ILE A 1 3.61 -11.44 4.46
C ILE A 1 4.68 -11.84 5.49
N PRO A 2 6.01 -11.81 5.22
CA PRO A 2 7.02 -12.32 6.16
C PRO A 2 6.95 -11.68 7.56
N ASN A 3 6.81 -10.35 7.63
CA ASN A 3 6.69 -9.62 8.90
C ASN A 3 5.54 -10.14 9.79
N ILE A 4 4.40 -10.52 9.19
CA ILE A 4 3.27 -11.09 9.92
C ILE A 4 3.60 -12.49 10.42
N LYS A 5 4.26 -13.32 9.60
CA LYS A 5 4.67 -14.68 9.99
C LYS A 5 5.70 -14.64 11.13
N ASP A 6 6.63 -13.71 11.08
CA ASP A 6 7.62 -13.50 12.15
C ASP A 6 6.98 -12.97 13.44
N LEU A 7 6.04 -12.03 13.35
CA LEU A 7 5.28 -11.57 14.50
C LEU A 7 4.46 -12.72 15.13
N ARG A 8 3.78 -13.53 14.31
CA ARG A 8 3.01 -14.70 14.77
C ARG A 8 3.88 -15.72 15.48
N LYS A 9 5.10 -15.94 14.99
CA LYS A 9 6.10 -16.83 15.59
C LYS A 9 6.83 -16.21 16.79
N ARG A 10 6.57 -14.93 17.09
CA ARG A 10 7.28 -14.13 18.11
C ARG A 10 8.79 -14.01 17.84
N ASN A 11 9.19 -14.00 16.57
CA ASN A 11 10.55 -13.68 16.15
C ASN A 11 10.81 -12.16 16.21
N VAL A 12 9.74 -11.36 16.14
CA VAL A 12 9.74 -9.91 16.30
C VAL A 12 8.56 -9.51 17.19
N ASP A 13 8.67 -8.39 17.89
CA ASP A 13 7.61 -7.85 18.75
C ASP A 13 6.65 -6.92 18.00
N LEU A 14 7.14 -6.26 16.96
CA LEU A 14 6.42 -5.28 16.14
C LEU A 14 6.63 -5.58 14.67
N ALA A 15 5.62 -5.29 13.84
CA ALA A 15 5.73 -5.43 12.39
C ALA A 15 5.09 -4.25 11.66
N LEU A 16 5.74 -3.81 10.59
CA LEU A 16 5.13 -2.95 9.57
C LEU A 16 4.40 -3.84 8.57
N VAL A 17 3.10 -3.61 8.35
CA VAL A 17 2.27 -4.42 7.46
C VAL A 17 1.30 -3.53 6.68
N GLN A 18 0.71 -4.07 5.61
CA GLN A 18 -0.34 -3.40 4.84
C GLN A 18 -1.71 -3.77 5.41
N SER A 19 -2.70 -2.87 5.34
CA SER A 19 -4.03 -3.04 5.92
C SER A 19 -4.81 -4.25 5.37
N ASP A 20 -4.64 -4.56 4.09
CA ASP A 20 -5.17 -5.76 3.43
C ASP A 20 -4.59 -7.04 4.04
N LEU A 21 -3.26 -7.16 4.07
CA LEU A 21 -2.58 -8.30 4.67
C LEU A 21 -2.84 -8.41 6.18
N GLN A 22 -3.09 -7.29 6.85
CA GLN A 22 -3.48 -7.28 8.26
C GLN A 22 -4.85 -7.92 8.45
N GLN A 23 -5.83 -7.58 7.61
CA GLN A 23 -7.18 -8.18 7.64
C GLN A 23 -7.09 -9.68 7.37
N GLU A 24 -6.43 -10.07 6.28
CA GLU A 24 -6.28 -11.47 5.88
C GLU A 24 -5.60 -12.29 6.97
N ALA A 25 -4.57 -11.75 7.62
CA ALA A 25 -3.89 -12.43 8.72
C ALA A 25 -4.77 -12.57 9.96
N PHE A 26 -5.56 -11.54 10.28
CA PHE A 26 -6.48 -11.58 11.41
C PHE A 26 -7.60 -12.61 11.19
N ASP A 27 -8.08 -12.73 9.97
CA ASP A 27 -9.16 -13.66 9.60
C ASP A 27 -8.68 -15.04 9.18
N GLY A 28 -7.41 -15.22 8.86
CA GLY A 28 -6.85 -16.49 8.39
C GLY A 28 -7.29 -16.83 6.97
N SER A 29 -7.33 -15.83 6.10
CA SER A 29 -7.70 -15.96 4.69
C SER A 29 -6.51 -15.66 3.78
N GLY A 30 -6.69 -15.90 2.46
CA GLY A 30 -5.69 -15.61 1.45
C GLY A 30 -4.35 -16.32 1.74
N PRO A 31 -3.22 -15.59 1.84
CA PRO A 31 -1.90 -16.20 2.06
C PRO A 31 -1.70 -16.78 3.48
N PHE A 32 -2.71 -16.70 4.35
CA PHE A 32 -2.70 -17.21 5.73
C PHE A 32 -3.71 -18.33 5.99
N GLU A 33 -4.35 -18.89 4.96
CA GLU A 33 -5.33 -19.99 5.10
C GLU A 33 -4.73 -21.21 5.81
N ASP A 34 -3.51 -21.61 5.43
CA ASP A 34 -2.84 -22.78 6.00
C ASP A 34 -2.49 -22.59 7.49
N GLU A 35 -2.13 -21.37 7.91
CA GLU A 35 -1.84 -21.09 9.30
C GLU A 35 -3.09 -20.73 10.13
N GLY A 36 -4.22 -20.44 9.48
CA GLY A 36 -5.46 -20.02 10.10
C GLY A 36 -5.41 -18.61 10.74
N PRO A 37 -6.47 -18.19 11.46
CA PRO A 37 -6.62 -16.82 11.95
C PRO A 37 -5.62 -16.42 13.06
N PHE A 38 -4.96 -15.26 12.94
CA PHE A 38 -4.09 -14.69 13.98
C PHE A 38 -4.86 -13.80 14.96
N LYS A 39 -5.71 -14.38 15.80
CA LYS A 39 -6.61 -13.59 16.67
C LYS A 39 -5.92 -12.78 17.79
N SER A 40 -4.64 -13.05 18.08
CA SER A 40 -3.84 -12.20 18.97
C SER A 40 -3.15 -11.03 18.26
N LEU A 41 -3.25 -10.89 16.93
CA LEU A 41 -2.79 -9.69 16.23
C LEU A 41 -3.49 -8.43 16.77
N ARG A 42 -2.73 -7.34 16.96
CA ARG A 42 -3.25 -6.05 17.40
C ARG A 42 -2.71 -4.92 16.53
N SER A 43 -3.58 -3.98 16.21
CA SER A 43 -3.20 -2.70 15.61
C SER A 43 -2.56 -1.80 16.67
N MET A 44 -1.48 -1.10 16.31
CA MET A 44 -1.04 0.07 17.09
C MET A 44 -1.62 1.34 16.47
N PHE A 45 -1.24 1.64 15.22
CA PHE A 45 -1.70 2.80 14.46
C PHE A 45 -1.30 2.69 12.99
N ALA A 46 -1.95 3.47 12.14
CA ALA A 46 -1.59 3.68 10.76
C ALA A 46 -0.46 4.70 10.63
N LEU A 47 0.30 4.61 9.54
CA LEU A 47 1.53 5.37 9.32
C LEU A 47 1.42 6.27 8.08
N TYR A 48 1.18 5.68 6.92
CA TYR A 48 1.04 6.39 5.66
C TYR A 48 0.24 5.56 4.66
N VAL A 49 -0.28 6.21 3.63
CA VAL A 49 -0.98 5.53 2.53
C VAL A 49 0.02 4.99 1.53
N GLU A 50 -0.17 3.74 1.12
CA GLU A 50 0.51 3.14 -0.02
C GLU A 50 -0.47 3.10 -1.20
N HIS A 51 -0.12 3.85 -2.24
CA HIS A 51 -0.97 4.12 -3.38
C HIS A 51 -0.76 3.03 -4.43
N PHE A 52 -1.86 2.43 -4.91
CA PHE A 52 -1.78 1.62 -6.11
C PHE A 52 -1.41 2.52 -7.29
N THR A 53 -0.29 2.24 -7.92
CA THR A 53 0.36 3.14 -8.85
C THR A 53 0.65 2.38 -10.11
N VAL A 54 0.03 2.81 -11.19
CA VAL A 54 0.34 2.33 -12.53
C VAL A 54 1.26 3.37 -13.16
N VAL A 55 2.49 2.96 -13.45
CA VAL A 55 3.46 3.79 -14.18
C VAL A 55 3.51 3.28 -15.60
N ALA A 56 3.19 4.14 -16.56
CA ALA A 56 3.11 3.78 -17.97
C ALA A 56 4.05 4.65 -18.79
N ARG A 57 4.58 4.09 -19.87
CA ARG A 57 5.27 4.88 -20.89
C ARG A 57 4.29 5.87 -21.53
N ASP A 58 4.76 7.09 -21.80
CA ASP A 58 3.91 8.12 -22.40
C ASP A 58 3.57 7.82 -23.87
N ASP A 59 4.48 7.14 -24.59
CA ASP A 59 4.38 6.81 -26.01
C ASP A 59 3.48 5.59 -26.34
N ARG A 60 2.67 5.11 -25.40
CA ARG A 60 1.89 3.87 -25.53
C ARG A 60 0.37 4.03 -25.45
N ASP A 61 -0.13 5.27 -25.42
CA ASP A 61 -1.57 5.60 -25.33
C ASP A 61 -2.26 4.90 -24.13
N ILE A 62 -1.69 5.04 -22.93
CA ILE A 62 -2.23 4.47 -21.68
C ILE A 62 -2.65 5.59 -20.73
N GLU A 63 -3.90 6.04 -20.80
CA GLU A 63 -4.43 7.15 -19.99
C GLU A 63 -5.32 6.67 -18.83
N THR A 64 -5.96 5.53 -19.01
CA THR A 64 -6.76 4.87 -17.96
C THR A 64 -6.31 3.43 -17.71
N PHE A 65 -6.74 2.86 -16.58
CA PHE A 65 -6.43 1.47 -16.26
C PHE A 65 -6.90 0.51 -17.36
N GLU A 66 -8.00 0.82 -18.04
CA GLU A 66 -8.54 0.03 -19.14
C GLU A 66 -7.67 0.02 -20.39
N ASP A 67 -6.84 1.04 -20.60
CA ASP A 67 -5.89 1.11 -21.73
C ASP A 67 -4.72 0.13 -21.57
N LEU A 68 -4.58 -0.52 -20.41
CA LEU A 68 -3.65 -1.63 -20.22
C LEU A 68 -4.01 -2.85 -21.09
N LYS A 69 -5.25 -2.94 -21.59
CA LYS A 69 -5.67 -4.02 -22.48
C LYS A 69 -4.73 -4.16 -23.70
N GLY A 70 -4.24 -5.37 -23.90
CA GLY A 70 -3.29 -5.73 -24.96
C GLY A 70 -1.85 -5.30 -24.71
N LYS A 71 -1.54 -4.70 -23.55
CA LYS A 71 -0.18 -4.23 -23.20
C LYS A 71 0.56 -5.28 -22.38
N ARG A 72 1.89 -5.22 -22.41
CA ARG A 72 2.79 -5.93 -21.49
C ARG A 72 2.90 -5.11 -20.23
N VAL A 73 2.51 -5.70 -19.11
CA VAL A 73 2.49 -5.03 -17.82
C VAL A 73 3.34 -5.83 -16.84
N TYR A 74 4.34 -5.19 -16.24
CA TYR A 74 5.05 -5.79 -15.12
C TYR A 74 4.16 -5.80 -13.88
N VAL A 75 3.79 -7.00 -13.43
CA VAL A 75 2.87 -7.23 -12.31
C VAL A 75 3.56 -7.82 -11.08
N GLY A 76 4.88 -8.00 -11.14
CA GLY A 76 5.64 -8.64 -10.07
C GLY A 76 5.63 -10.16 -10.15
N GLN A 77 6.35 -10.79 -9.21
CA GLN A 77 6.37 -12.25 -9.06
C GLN A 77 5.02 -12.74 -8.53
N ARG A 78 4.72 -14.03 -8.77
CA ARG A 78 3.42 -14.64 -8.48
C ARG A 78 2.94 -14.44 -7.04
N ASP A 79 3.86 -14.49 -6.07
CA ASP A 79 3.53 -14.44 -4.65
C ASP A 79 3.87 -13.07 -4.03
N SER A 80 3.78 -12.00 -4.82
CA SER A 80 4.10 -10.62 -4.39
C SER A 80 2.86 -9.75 -4.25
N SER A 81 2.85 -8.81 -3.31
CA SER A 81 1.71 -7.90 -3.11
C SER A 81 1.38 -7.01 -4.31
N ARG A 82 2.33 -6.83 -5.25
CA ARG A 82 2.06 -6.19 -6.55
C ARG A 82 1.12 -7.02 -7.41
N ARG A 83 1.32 -8.35 -7.40
CA ARG A 83 0.50 -9.29 -8.14
C ARG A 83 -0.90 -9.33 -7.56
N ASP A 84 -1.01 -9.44 -6.24
CA ASP A 84 -2.30 -9.45 -5.54
C ASP A 84 -3.11 -8.18 -5.83
N ALA A 85 -2.48 -7.00 -5.74
CA ALA A 85 -3.15 -5.73 -6.03
C ALA A 85 -3.60 -5.61 -7.50
N MET A 86 -2.82 -6.16 -8.45
CA MET A 86 -3.21 -6.21 -9.86
C MET A 86 -4.40 -7.15 -10.08
N ASP A 87 -4.39 -8.31 -9.44
CA ASP A 87 -5.46 -9.31 -9.57
C ASP A 87 -6.78 -8.76 -9.01
N VAL A 88 -6.76 -8.07 -7.86
CA VAL A 88 -7.94 -7.37 -7.30
C VAL A 88 -8.53 -6.35 -8.27
N LEU A 89 -7.69 -5.52 -8.90
CA LEU A 89 -8.18 -4.54 -9.86
C LEU A 89 -8.67 -5.18 -11.15
N THR A 90 -8.02 -6.25 -11.61
CA THR A 90 -8.44 -7.03 -12.78
C THR A 90 -9.84 -7.62 -12.54
N GLU A 91 -10.06 -8.25 -11.38
CA GLU A 91 -11.35 -8.80 -10.97
C GLU A 91 -12.42 -7.70 -10.81
N ALA A 92 -12.05 -6.55 -10.23
CA ALA A 92 -12.97 -5.43 -10.07
C ALA A 92 -13.53 -4.93 -11.42
N HIS A 93 -12.71 -4.99 -12.48
CA HIS A 93 -13.07 -4.65 -13.86
C HIS A 93 -13.70 -5.83 -14.63
N GLY A 94 -13.86 -7.00 -14.00
CA GLY A 94 -14.42 -8.21 -14.62
C GLY A 94 -13.52 -8.83 -15.68
N TRP A 95 -12.21 -8.62 -15.58
CA TRP A 95 -11.23 -9.18 -16.51
C TRP A 95 -10.88 -10.61 -16.13
N SER A 96 -10.54 -11.41 -17.14
CA SER A 96 -10.17 -12.83 -16.97
C SER A 96 -8.67 -13.05 -16.77
N GLY A 97 -7.88 -11.96 -16.70
CA GLY A 97 -6.42 -11.97 -16.62
C GLY A 97 -5.72 -12.19 -17.97
N LYS A 98 -6.48 -12.33 -19.06
CA LYS A 98 -5.95 -12.49 -20.44
C LYS A 98 -5.89 -11.18 -21.21
N GLU A 99 -6.48 -10.15 -20.64
CA GLU A 99 -6.57 -8.82 -21.20
C GLU A 99 -5.20 -8.12 -21.22
N ILE A 100 -4.28 -8.52 -20.35
CA ILE A 100 -2.89 -8.02 -20.33
C ILE A 100 -1.90 -9.17 -20.57
N THR A 101 -0.71 -8.83 -21.07
CA THR A 101 0.44 -9.74 -21.01
C THR A 101 1.19 -9.48 -19.71
N ALA A 102 0.95 -10.33 -18.70
CA ALA A 102 1.62 -10.22 -17.41
C ALA A 102 3.11 -10.57 -17.51
N ILE A 103 3.97 -9.64 -17.09
CA ILE A 103 5.42 -9.79 -17.01
C ILE A 103 5.81 -9.92 -15.53
N SER A 104 6.56 -10.97 -15.21
CA SER A 104 7.03 -11.25 -13.83
C SER A 104 8.54 -11.09 -13.67
N GLU A 105 9.27 -11.02 -14.78
CA GLU A 105 10.73 -10.92 -14.85
C GLU A 105 11.12 -9.90 -15.92
N PHE A 106 12.22 -9.20 -15.69
CA PHE A 106 12.81 -8.24 -16.62
C PHE A 106 14.33 -8.30 -16.50
N LYS A 107 15.04 -7.76 -17.50
CA LYS A 107 16.51 -7.83 -17.60
C LYS A 107 17.22 -6.58 -17.12
N GLY A 108 16.59 -5.41 -17.24
CA GLY A 108 17.14 -4.12 -16.81
C GLY A 108 17.60 -4.11 -15.35
N ALA A 109 18.48 -3.18 -14.99
CA ALA A 109 19.05 -3.15 -13.64
C ALA A 109 18.01 -2.77 -12.58
N ASN A 110 16.97 -2.03 -12.99
CA ASN A 110 15.83 -1.69 -12.16
C ASN A 110 14.54 -1.52 -13.01
N LEU A 111 13.40 -1.35 -12.34
CA LEU A 111 12.09 -1.23 -13.00
C LEU A 111 11.95 0.01 -13.90
N ALA A 112 12.58 1.13 -13.53
CA ALA A 112 12.50 2.36 -14.31
C ALA A 112 13.25 2.21 -15.64
N GLU A 113 14.47 1.67 -15.59
CA GLU A 113 15.27 1.37 -16.78
C GLU A 113 14.55 0.36 -17.70
N ALA A 114 14.05 -0.75 -17.15
CA ALA A 114 13.33 -1.76 -17.94
C ALA A 114 12.05 -1.21 -18.62
N LEU A 115 11.34 -0.28 -17.96
CA LEU A 115 10.22 0.44 -18.56
C LEU A 115 10.69 1.31 -19.73
N CYS A 116 11.76 2.09 -19.52
CA CYS A 116 12.30 3.01 -20.52
C CYS A 116 12.90 2.28 -21.74
N ASP A 117 13.48 1.10 -21.53
CA ASP A 117 13.99 0.22 -22.59
C ASP A 117 12.88 -0.54 -23.33
N GLY A 118 11.65 -0.49 -22.84
CA GLY A 118 10.49 -1.08 -23.51
C GLY A 118 10.40 -2.59 -23.35
N GLU A 119 10.93 -3.15 -22.25
CA GLU A 119 10.68 -4.55 -21.89
C GLU A 119 9.19 -4.79 -21.59
N PHE A 120 8.50 -3.76 -21.09
CA PHE A 120 7.06 -3.71 -20.88
C PHE A 120 6.57 -2.26 -21.05
N GLU A 121 5.25 -2.08 -21.23
CA GLU A 121 4.65 -0.77 -21.45
C GLU A 121 4.20 -0.07 -20.16
N ALA A 122 3.96 -0.83 -19.10
CA ALA A 122 3.61 -0.32 -17.80
C ALA A 122 4.12 -1.25 -16.69
N PHE A 123 4.27 -0.72 -15.49
CA PHE A 123 4.43 -1.51 -14.28
C PHE A 123 3.48 -1.02 -13.20
N VAL A 124 3.09 -1.94 -12.31
CA VAL A 124 2.24 -1.61 -11.15
C VAL A 124 3.04 -1.65 -9.86
N TYR A 125 2.65 -0.80 -8.92
CA TYR A 125 3.31 -0.70 -7.63
C TYR A 125 2.33 -0.22 -6.56
N THR A 126 2.31 -0.84 -5.38
CA THR A 126 1.60 -0.31 -4.21
C THR A 126 2.63 0.28 -3.27
N ILE A 127 2.76 1.61 -3.22
CA ILE A 127 3.86 2.26 -2.48
C ILE A 127 3.52 3.69 -2.07
N GLY A 128 4.23 4.21 -1.06
CA GLY A 128 4.16 5.62 -0.68
C GLY A 128 4.86 6.56 -1.67
N HIS A 129 4.36 7.79 -1.79
CA HIS A 129 4.89 8.84 -2.66
C HIS A 129 5.45 10.04 -1.88
N PRO A 130 6.56 10.66 -2.33
CA PRO A 130 7.30 10.40 -3.56
C PRO A 130 8.20 9.15 -3.46
N ASN A 131 8.18 8.34 -4.51
CA ASN A 131 8.99 7.14 -4.67
C ASN A 131 10.17 7.33 -5.65
N PRO A 132 11.41 6.89 -5.32
CA PRO A 132 12.57 7.01 -6.19
C PRO A 132 12.45 6.36 -7.56
N THR A 133 11.88 5.14 -7.65
CA THR A 133 11.74 4.41 -8.93
C THR A 133 10.78 5.13 -9.88
N VAL A 134 9.67 5.65 -9.35
CA VAL A 134 8.73 6.44 -10.16
C VAL A 134 9.37 7.77 -10.60
N ARG A 135 10.14 8.41 -9.72
CA ARG A 135 10.89 9.63 -10.05
C ARG A 135 11.92 9.37 -11.15
N GLU A 136 12.59 8.24 -11.11
CA GLU A 136 13.55 7.83 -12.13
C GLU A 136 12.85 7.59 -13.48
N ALA A 137 11.77 6.81 -13.51
CA ALA A 137 11.02 6.54 -14.74
C ALA A 137 10.46 7.83 -15.40
N THR A 138 9.88 8.72 -14.58
CA THR A 138 9.34 10.01 -15.03
C THR A 138 10.44 10.98 -15.49
N ALA A 139 11.67 10.82 -15.02
CA ALA A 139 12.80 11.66 -15.42
C ALA A 139 13.53 11.12 -16.67
N LEU A 140 13.66 9.80 -16.79
CA LEU A 140 14.45 9.14 -17.84
C LEU A 140 13.71 9.03 -19.17
N CYS A 141 12.42 8.68 -19.15
CA CYS A 141 11.64 8.45 -20.37
C CYS A 141 10.23 9.07 -20.31
N ASP A 142 10.08 10.13 -19.50
CA ASP A 142 8.84 10.90 -19.33
C ASP A 142 7.61 10.02 -19.07
N ALA A 143 7.79 8.92 -18.33
CA ALA A 143 6.69 8.04 -17.93
C ALA A 143 5.60 8.83 -17.18
N LYS A 144 4.35 8.37 -17.26
CA LYS A 144 3.19 8.96 -16.58
C LYS A 144 2.56 8.02 -15.58
N LEU A 145 1.70 8.58 -14.75
CA LEU A 145 0.87 7.83 -13.81
C LEU A 145 -0.55 7.71 -14.35
N VAL A 146 -1.09 6.49 -14.31
CA VAL A 146 -2.43 6.18 -14.83
C VAL A 146 -3.42 6.15 -13.68
N GLN A 147 -4.53 6.85 -13.86
CA GLN A 147 -5.61 6.92 -12.87
C GLN A 147 -6.44 5.62 -12.84
N VAL A 148 -6.91 5.26 -11.65
CA VAL A 148 -7.96 4.24 -11.48
C VAL A 148 -9.31 4.94 -11.42
N SER A 149 -10.31 4.38 -12.09
CA SER A 149 -11.64 5.00 -12.16
C SER A 149 -12.31 5.06 -10.79
N ALA A 150 -13.01 6.17 -10.51
CA ALA A 150 -13.68 6.38 -9.22
C ALA A 150 -14.75 5.32 -8.92
N SER A 151 -15.43 4.80 -9.95
CA SER A 151 -16.41 3.72 -9.80
C SER A 151 -15.78 2.43 -9.26
N ILE A 152 -14.58 2.09 -9.72
CA ILE A 152 -13.84 0.91 -9.28
C ILE A 152 -13.29 1.13 -7.87
N ILE A 153 -12.74 2.30 -7.58
CA ILE A 153 -12.29 2.67 -6.24
C ILE A 153 -13.43 2.52 -5.22
N GLU A 154 -14.59 3.11 -5.51
CA GLU A 154 -15.74 3.02 -4.60
C GLU A 154 -16.33 1.61 -4.51
N LYS A 155 -16.26 0.81 -5.58
CA LYS A 155 -16.64 -0.61 -5.52
C LYS A 155 -15.73 -1.37 -4.55
N LEU A 156 -14.42 -1.27 -4.74
CA LEU A 156 -13.44 -1.99 -3.92
C LEU A 156 -13.49 -1.58 -2.45
N LYS A 157 -13.67 -0.29 -2.15
CA LYS A 157 -13.85 0.19 -0.77
C LYS A 157 -15.10 -0.38 -0.08
N ARG A 158 -16.20 -0.55 -0.82
CA ARG A 158 -17.44 -1.14 -0.26
C ARG A 158 -17.30 -2.63 0.00
N GLU A 159 -16.59 -3.33 -0.88
CA GLU A 159 -16.37 -4.78 -0.77
C GLU A 159 -15.30 -5.10 0.28
N ASN A 160 -14.32 -4.21 0.46
CA ASN A 160 -13.15 -4.41 1.30
C ASN A 160 -12.81 -3.13 2.09
N PRO A 161 -13.15 -3.06 3.40
CA PRO A 161 -13.00 -1.85 4.20
C PRO A 161 -11.55 -1.46 4.51
N PHE A 162 -10.59 -2.33 4.21
CA PHE A 162 -9.16 -2.05 4.36
C PHE A 162 -8.55 -1.27 3.19
N TYR A 163 -9.27 -1.09 2.08
CA TYR A 163 -8.88 -0.17 1.02
C TYR A 163 -9.35 1.25 1.31
N VAL A 164 -8.55 2.22 0.88
CA VAL A 164 -8.87 3.65 0.95
C VAL A 164 -8.89 4.25 -0.46
N GLY A 165 -9.70 5.29 -0.64
CA GLY A 165 -9.56 6.15 -1.81
C GLY A 165 -8.31 7.01 -1.62
N SER A 166 -7.50 7.16 -2.66
CA SER A 166 -6.21 7.82 -2.53
C SER A 166 -5.90 8.76 -3.70
N VAL A 167 -5.06 9.76 -3.44
CA VAL A 167 -4.64 10.77 -4.40
C VAL A 167 -3.12 10.93 -4.32
N ILE A 168 -2.44 10.77 -5.45
CA ILE A 168 -1.04 11.17 -5.60
C ILE A 168 -1.07 12.64 -6.06
N PRO A 169 -0.55 13.60 -5.26
CA PRO A 169 -0.65 15.02 -5.59
C PRO A 169 0.05 15.37 -6.91
N GLY A 170 -0.56 16.25 -7.69
CA GLY A 170 0.06 16.85 -8.87
C GLY A 170 1.33 17.60 -8.50
N GLY A 171 2.32 17.57 -9.38
CA GLY A 171 3.64 18.16 -9.14
C GLY A 171 4.58 17.29 -8.30
N THR A 172 4.13 16.13 -7.79
CA THR A 172 5.02 15.15 -7.14
C THR A 172 6.13 14.67 -8.07
N TYR A 173 5.83 14.56 -9.37
CA TYR A 173 6.76 14.10 -10.40
C TYR A 173 6.84 15.08 -11.58
N LYS A 174 8.00 15.11 -12.23
CA LYS A 174 8.21 15.85 -13.48
C LYS A 174 7.19 15.38 -14.53
N GLY A 175 6.58 16.32 -15.26
CA GLY A 175 5.62 16.01 -16.32
C GLY A 175 4.21 15.67 -15.85
N ILE A 176 3.95 15.60 -14.54
CA ILE A 176 2.65 15.20 -13.97
C ILE A 176 2.09 16.34 -13.10
N PRO A 177 1.52 17.40 -13.69
CA PRO A 177 1.09 18.58 -12.94
C PRO A 177 -0.28 18.43 -12.25
N ARG A 178 -1.04 17.37 -12.56
CA ARG A 178 -2.39 17.15 -12.02
C ARG A 178 -2.38 15.98 -11.03
N ASP A 179 -3.30 16.04 -10.08
CA ASP A 179 -3.57 14.95 -9.15
C ASP A 179 -3.95 13.65 -9.89
N VAL A 180 -3.46 12.53 -9.38
CA VAL A 180 -3.77 11.20 -9.90
C VAL A 180 -4.56 10.44 -8.84
N LYS A 181 -5.81 10.11 -9.18
CA LYS A 181 -6.71 9.36 -8.29
C LYS A 181 -6.49 7.87 -8.45
N THR A 182 -6.46 7.17 -7.31
CA THR A 182 -6.23 5.74 -7.28
C THR A 182 -6.79 5.09 -6.01
N LEU A 183 -6.68 3.78 -5.91
CA LEU A 183 -6.90 3.01 -4.69
C LEU A 183 -5.62 3.04 -3.83
N GLY A 184 -5.76 2.91 -2.52
CA GLY A 184 -4.62 2.70 -1.63
C GLY A 184 -4.91 1.67 -0.56
N VAL A 185 -3.84 1.16 0.02
CA VAL A 185 -3.84 0.47 1.32
C VAL A 185 -3.10 1.34 2.32
N VAL A 186 -3.22 1.02 3.60
CA VAL A 186 -2.56 1.78 4.66
C VAL A 186 -1.44 0.95 5.25
N ALA A 187 -0.23 1.52 5.33
CA ALA A 187 0.84 0.93 6.10
C ALA A 187 0.51 1.10 7.59
N THR A 188 0.45 0.00 8.32
CA THR A 188 0.11 -0.05 9.75
C THR A 188 1.26 -0.63 10.56
N LEU A 189 1.43 -0.12 11.77
CA LEU A 189 2.27 -0.73 12.79
C LEU A 189 1.40 -1.67 13.63
N VAL A 190 1.81 -2.93 13.73
CA VAL A 190 1.07 -3.97 14.43
C VAL A 190 1.95 -4.71 15.44
N THR A 191 1.30 -5.36 16.40
CA THR A 191 1.91 -6.09 17.51
C THR A 191 1.06 -7.33 17.89
N SER A 192 1.47 -8.08 18.91
CA SER A 192 0.63 -9.12 19.54
C SER A 192 -0.07 -8.58 20.80
N ALA A 193 -1.23 -9.14 21.12
CA ALA A 193 -1.93 -8.95 22.39
C ALA A 193 -1.12 -9.41 23.61
N ASP A 194 -0.06 -10.21 23.38
CA ASP A 194 0.85 -10.67 24.44
C ASP A 194 1.86 -9.60 24.88
N MET A 195 1.96 -8.48 24.15
CA MET A 195 2.91 -7.43 24.48
C MET A 195 2.45 -6.64 25.71
N PRO A 196 3.35 -6.30 26.66
CA PRO A 196 2.98 -5.53 27.84
C PRO A 196 2.34 -4.18 27.47
N PRO A 197 1.18 -3.82 28.05
CA PRO A 197 0.47 -2.58 27.74
C PRO A 197 1.30 -1.33 27.92
N ASP A 198 2.10 -1.27 28.98
CA ASP A 198 2.94 -0.11 29.27
C ASP A 198 4.03 0.07 28.21
N VAL A 199 4.58 -1.01 27.65
CA VAL A 199 5.56 -0.93 26.56
C VAL A 199 4.90 -0.34 25.31
N ILE A 200 3.74 -0.86 24.92
CA ILE A 200 3.01 -0.35 23.75
C ILE A 200 2.55 1.10 23.95
N TYR A 201 2.09 1.47 25.15
CA TYR A 201 1.75 2.85 25.48
C TYR A 201 2.94 3.80 25.27
N GLN A 202 4.12 3.46 25.80
CA GLN A 202 5.30 4.32 25.68
C GLN A 202 5.78 4.44 24.22
N LEU A 203 5.72 3.35 23.45
CA LEU A 203 6.05 3.38 22.03
C LEU A 203 5.10 4.25 21.22
N THR A 204 3.79 4.08 21.43
CA THR A 204 2.76 4.89 20.76
C THR A 204 2.90 6.36 21.14
N LYS A 205 3.05 6.67 22.43
CA LYS A 205 3.30 8.03 22.91
C LYS A 205 4.52 8.66 22.25
N GLY A 206 5.65 7.95 22.29
CA GLY A 206 6.90 8.40 21.70
C GLY A 206 6.75 8.70 20.21
N TYR A 207 6.01 7.88 19.46
CA TYR A 207 5.73 8.14 18.05
C TYR A 207 4.90 9.42 17.84
N PHE A 208 3.74 9.53 18.50
CA PHE A 208 2.78 10.62 18.25
C PHE A 208 3.25 11.99 18.78
N GLU A 209 4.06 12.01 19.85
CA GLU A 209 4.67 13.23 20.36
C GLU A 209 5.82 13.72 19.47
N ASN A 210 6.44 12.82 18.69
CA ASN A 210 7.52 13.14 17.76
C ASN A 210 7.09 13.13 16.27
N LEU A 211 5.79 13.09 15.99
CA LEU A 211 5.28 12.98 14.62
C LEU A 211 5.77 14.12 13.72
N ALA A 212 5.85 15.35 14.23
CA ALA A 212 6.35 16.50 13.47
C ALA A 212 7.82 16.32 13.02
N LEU A 213 8.65 15.68 13.85
CA LEU A 213 10.03 15.34 13.49
C LEU A 213 10.05 14.27 12.39
N LEU A 214 9.25 13.21 12.52
CA LEU A 214 9.16 12.16 11.51
C LEU A 214 8.68 12.71 10.16
N GLN A 215 7.69 13.60 10.18
CA GLN A 215 7.18 14.34 9.01
C GLN A 215 8.26 15.20 8.34
N ALA A 216 9.16 15.81 9.11
CA ALA A 216 10.28 16.56 8.56
C ALA A 216 11.35 15.66 7.92
N LEU A 217 11.47 14.40 8.36
CA LEU A 217 12.46 13.44 7.84
C LEU A 217 12.01 12.77 6.54
N SER A 218 10.70 12.56 6.35
CA SER A 218 10.17 11.91 5.15
C SER A 218 8.79 12.43 4.78
N PRO A 219 8.56 12.83 3.51
CA PRO A 219 7.24 13.26 3.05
C PRO A 219 6.15 12.18 3.16
N LEU A 220 6.52 10.90 3.29
CA LEU A 220 5.56 9.80 3.43
C LEU A 220 4.65 9.99 4.66
N PHE A 221 5.20 10.50 5.76
CA PHE A 221 4.47 10.70 7.01
C PHE A 221 3.56 11.93 7.00
N LEU A 222 3.54 12.70 5.91
CA LEU A 222 2.62 13.83 5.73
C LEU A 222 1.25 13.39 5.20
N SER A 223 1.11 12.12 4.78
CA SER A 223 -0.09 11.64 4.09
C SER A 223 -1.31 11.42 5.00
N LEU A 224 -1.11 11.32 6.32
CA LEU A 224 -2.19 11.11 7.29
C LEU A 224 -2.14 12.13 8.42
N THR A 225 -3.31 12.55 8.87
CA THR A 225 -3.54 13.27 10.13
C THR A 225 -3.51 12.32 11.33
N LYS A 226 -3.36 12.85 12.56
CA LYS A 226 -3.38 12.01 13.77
C LYS A 226 -4.70 11.27 13.95
N GLU A 227 -5.79 11.92 13.56
CA GLU A 227 -7.15 11.36 13.57
C GLU A 227 -7.28 10.20 12.59
N GLU A 228 -6.74 10.35 11.37
CA GLU A 228 -6.73 9.26 10.40
C GLU A 228 -5.81 8.10 10.83
N MET A 229 -4.68 8.41 11.48
CA MET A 229 -3.75 7.39 11.95
C MET A 229 -4.35 6.41 12.98
N VAL A 230 -5.40 6.79 13.71
CA VAL A 230 -6.07 5.93 14.70
C VAL A 230 -7.31 5.20 14.16
N GLU A 231 -7.68 5.43 12.89
CA GLU A 231 -8.85 4.83 12.24
C GLU A 231 -8.52 4.07 10.96
N ALA A 232 -7.68 4.64 10.10
CA ALA A 232 -7.51 4.20 8.72
C ALA A 232 -6.83 2.83 8.64
N GLY A 233 -7.51 1.86 8.01
CA GLY A 233 -6.92 0.56 7.69
C GLY A 233 -6.56 -0.32 8.90
N LEU A 234 -7.06 -0.01 10.10
CA LEU A 234 -6.80 -0.81 11.31
C LEU A 234 -7.73 -2.02 11.38
N ALA A 235 -7.35 -3.10 10.72
CA ALA A 235 -8.19 -4.30 10.58
C ALA A 235 -8.27 -5.16 11.86
N ALA A 236 -7.21 -5.18 12.67
CA ALA A 236 -7.19 -5.88 13.95
C ALA A 236 -7.59 -4.95 15.12
N PRO A 237 -8.06 -5.48 16.26
CA PRO A 237 -8.33 -4.67 17.45
C PRO A 237 -7.10 -3.85 17.87
N ILE A 238 -7.31 -2.61 18.30
CA ILE A 238 -6.23 -1.76 18.81
C ILE A 238 -5.67 -2.36 20.09
N HIS A 239 -4.35 -2.38 20.23
CA HIS A 239 -3.67 -2.83 21.44
C HIS A 239 -4.03 -1.92 22.63
N GLU A 240 -4.29 -2.48 23.80
CA GLU A 240 -4.78 -1.72 24.97
C GLU A 240 -3.83 -0.57 25.39
N GLY A 241 -2.52 -0.78 25.30
CA GLY A 241 -1.51 0.28 25.51
C GLY A 241 -1.63 1.45 24.53
N ALA A 242 -1.88 1.18 23.25
CA ALA A 242 -2.07 2.22 22.24
C ALA A 242 -3.41 2.94 22.45
N LEU A 243 -4.48 2.19 22.71
CA LEU A 243 -5.81 2.72 23.00
C LEU A 243 -5.79 3.66 24.23
N LYS A 244 -5.07 3.27 25.29
CA LYS A 244 -4.88 4.11 26.48
C LYS A 244 -4.26 5.46 26.14
N TYR A 245 -3.23 5.50 25.28
CA TYR A 245 -2.64 6.76 24.82
C TYR A 245 -3.64 7.58 23.99
N PHE A 246 -4.32 6.96 23.02
CA PHE A 246 -5.28 7.65 22.16
C PHE A 246 -6.42 8.30 22.97
N SER A 247 -6.93 7.63 23.98
CA SER A 247 -7.97 8.21 24.86
C SER A 247 -7.45 9.34 25.74
N GLU A 248 -6.20 9.29 26.19
CA GLU A 248 -5.58 10.39 26.96
C GLU A 248 -5.48 11.68 26.14
N VAL A 249 -5.24 11.57 24.82
CA VAL A 249 -5.08 12.72 23.93
C VAL A 249 -6.34 13.06 23.12
N GLY A 250 -7.47 12.40 23.41
CA GLY A 250 -8.76 12.68 22.77
C GLY A 250 -8.88 12.24 21.31
N LEU A 251 -8.11 11.22 20.89
CA LEU A 251 -8.19 10.65 19.55
C LEU A 251 -9.17 9.46 19.46
N LYS A 252 -9.48 8.78 20.57
CA LYS A 252 -10.46 7.67 20.68
C LYS A 252 -11.19 7.65 22.02
#